data_AF-A0A956Y0T4-F1
#
_entry.id   AF-A0A956Y0T4-F1
#
_cell.length_a   1.000
_cell.length_b   1.000
_cell.length_c   1.000
_cell.angle_alpha   90.00
_cell.angle_beta   90.00
_cell.angle_gamma   90.00
#
_symmetry.space_group_name_H-M   'P 1'
#
loop_
_entity.id
_entity.type
_entity.pdbx_description
1 polymer ?
#
loop_
_entity_poly.entity_id
_entity_poly.type
_entity_poly.pdbx_seq_one_letter_code
_entity_poly.pdbx_strand_id
1 'polypeptide(L)' 'MITLALHIPQDAIITWCERWQVVEFALFGSVLREDFHQNSDVDILITFANDAQPTLFTLSEMS' A
#
# COMPACT_ATOMS: atom_id res chain seq x y z
N MET A 1 -12.18 14.79 -10.61
CA MET A 1 -11.37 14.54 -9.39
C MET A 1 -11.88 13.24 -8.82
N ILE A 2 -11.04 12.21 -8.67
CA ILE A 2 -11.45 10.95 -8.06
C ILE A 2 -11.45 11.19 -6.55
N THR A 3 -12.62 11.22 -5.92
CA THR A 3 -12.72 11.23 -4.47
C THR A 3 -12.51 9.80 -4.00
N LEU A 4 -11.35 9.51 -3.42
CA LEU A 4 -11.08 8.18 -2.86
C LEU A 4 -12.01 7.97 -1.66
N ALA A 5 -12.80 6.88 -1.66
CA ALA A 5 -13.72 6.55 -0.57
C ALA A 5 -13.00 6.05 0.72
N LEU A 6 -11.67 6.02 0.70
CA LEU A 6 -10.83 5.48 1.76
C LEU A 6 -10.10 6.63 2.48
N HIS A 7 -10.30 6.73 3.79
CA HIS A 7 -9.48 7.61 4.62
C HIS A 7 -8.17 6.89 4.97
N ILE A 8 -7.08 7.32 4.35
CA ILE A 8 -5.76 6.71 4.55
C ILE A 8 -4.90 7.66 5.40
N PRO A 9 -4.44 7.24 6.59
CA PRO A 9 -3.56 8.06 7.42
C PRO A 9 -2.17 8.15 6.77
N GLN A 10 -1.93 9.22 6.02
CA GLN A 10 -0.74 9.37 5.18
C GLN A 10 0.58 9.26 5.97
N ASP A 11 0.65 9.85 7.17
CA ASP A 11 1.84 9.78 8.02
C ASP A 11 2.17 8.35 8.46
N ALA A 12 1.14 7.53 8.71
CA ALA A 12 1.32 6.13 9.07
C ALA A 12 1.83 5.31 7.87
N ILE A 13 1.30 5.57 6.67
CA ILE A 13 1.79 4.95 5.43
C ILE A 13 3.25 5.32 5.18
N ILE A 14 3.61 6.59 5.33
CA ILE A 14 4.99 7.08 5.14
C ILE A 14 5.92 6.37 6.12
N THR A 15 5.57 6.34 7.41
CA THR A 15 6.37 5.66 8.45
C THR A 15 6.54 4.17 8.13
N TRP A 16 5.48 3.51 7.66
CA TRP A 16 5.54 2.11 7.24
C TRP A 16 6.44 1.92 6.01
N CYS A 17 6.35 2.81 5.02
CA CYS A 17 7.19 2.76 3.82
C CYS A 17 8.68 2.93 4.17
N GLU A 18 9.00 3.88 5.04
CA GLU A 18 10.36 4.11 5.54
C GLU A 18 10.92 2.88 6.25
N ARG A 19 10.12 2.24 7.11
CA ARG A 19 10.53 1.02 7.83
C ARG A 19 10.93 -0.12 6.89
N TRP A 20 10.25 -0.25 5.74
CA TRP A 20 10.43 -1.36 4.81
C TRP A 20 11.21 -0.99 3.54
N GLN A 21 11.82 0.20 3.50
CA GLN A 21 12.52 0.73 2.31
C GLN A 21 11.64 0.73 1.05
N VAL A 22 10.36 1.05 1.20
CA VAL A 22 9.41 1.23 0.09
C VAL A 22 9.48 2.68 -0.39
N VAL A 23 9.69 2.87 -1.69
CA VAL A 23 9.81 4.20 -2.33
C VAL A 23 8.55 4.60 -3.09
N GLU A 24 7.63 3.66 -3.32
CA GLU A 24 6.33 3.91 -3.92
C GLU A 24 5.28 3.03 -3.27
N PHE A 25 4.15 3.63 -2.91
CA PHE A 25 2.95 2.95 -2.42
C PHE A 25 1.79 3.38 -3.30
N ALA A 26 1.22 2.44 -4.04
CA ALA A 26 0.14 2.71 -4.98
C ALA A 26 -1.08 1.81 -4.69
N LEU A 27 -2.27 2.40 -4.78
CA LEU A 27 -3.52 1.67 -4.73
C LEU A 27 -3.85 1.13 -6.11
N PHE A 28 -4.32 -0.11 -6.18
CA PHE A 28 -4.80 -0.68 -7.44
C PHE A 28 -6.02 -1.58 -7.20
N GLY A 29 -6.57 -2.14 -8.27
CA GLY A 29 -7.67 -3.10 -8.15
C GLY A 29 -8.99 -2.44 -7.78
N SER A 30 -9.73 -3.09 -6.88
CA SER A 30 -11.15 -2.78 -6.65
C SER A 30 -11.39 -1.36 -6.11
N VAL A 31 -10.44 -0.81 -5.36
CA VAL A 31 -10.48 0.54 -4.75
C VAL A 31 -10.61 1.68 -5.77
N LEU A 32 -10.29 1.42 -7.05
CA LEU A 32 -10.41 2.40 -8.13
C LEU A 32 -11.78 2.39 -8.81
N ARG A 33 -12.63 1.41 -8.50
CA ARG A 33 -13.95 1.22 -9.12
C ARG A 33 -15.05 1.94 -8.32
N GLU A 34 -16.13 2.30 -9.01
CA GLU A 34 -17.28 2.99 -8.40
C GLU A 34 -18.09 2.11 -7.42
N ASP A 35 -17.96 0.79 -7.53
CA ASP A 35 -18.64 -0.18 -6.66
C ASP A 35 -17.79 -0.62 -5.47
N PHE A 36 -16.67 0.06 -5.18
CA PHE A 36 -15.87 -0.19 -3.98
C PHE A 36 -16.69 0.04 -2.71
N HIS A 37 -16.65 -0.92 -1.78
CA HIS A 37 -17.42 -0.87 -0.55
C HIS A 37 -16.62 -1.41 0.64
N GLN A 38 -17.17 -1.28 1.84
CA GLN A 38 -16.53 -1.67 3.11
C GLN A 38 -16.15 -3.15 3.25
N ASN A 39 -16.62 -4.05 2.36
CA ASN A 39 -16.22 -5.46 2.36
C ASN A 39 -15.36 -5.82 1.14
N SER A 40 -14.95 -4.82 0.35
CA SER A 40 -13.96 -4.99 -0.70
C SER A 40 -12.56 -5.03 -0.09
N ASP A 41 -11.70 -5.88 -0.62
CA ASP A 41 -10.29 -5.87 -0.28
C ASP A 41 -9.60 -4.60 -0.81
N VAL A 42 -8.52 -4.20 -0.16
CA VAL A 42 -7.66 -3.09 -0.61
C VAL A 42 -6.37 -3.67 -1.17
N ASP A 43 -6.25 -3.65 -2.49
CA ASP A 43 -5.05 -4.12 -3.17
C ASP A 43 -4.02 -2.99 -3.30
N ILE A 44 -2.76 -3.29 -2.96
CA ILE A 44 -1.65 -2.33 -3.01
C ILE A 44 -0.49 -2.86 -3.84
N LEU A 45 0.19 -1.96 -4.53
CA LEU A 45 1.50 -2.19 -5.13
C LEU A 45 2.53 -1.39 -4.36
N ILE A 46 3.69 -2.02 -4.13
CA ILE A 46 4.84 -1.36 -3.53
C ILE A 46 6.05 -1.51 -4.42
N THR A 47 6.82 -0.43 -4.54
CA THR A 47 8.15 -0.45 -5.15
C THR A 47 9.17 -0.32 -4.03
N PHE A 48 10.06 -1.30 -3.89
CA PHE A 48 11.18 -1.22 -2.97
C PHE A 48 12.30 -0.34 -3.52
N ALA A 49 13.11 0.25 -2.65
CA ALA A 49 14.34 0.93 -3.03
C ALA A 49 15.29 -0.05 -3.74
N ASN A 50 16.14 0.46 -4.64
CA ASN A 50 17.04 -0.37 -5.45
C ASN A 50 18.04 -1.20 -4.63
N ASP A 51 18.37 -0.77 -3.41
CA ASP A 51 19.28 -1.43 -2.48
C ASP A 51 18.55 -2.31 -1.45
N ALA A 52 17.22 -2.25 -1.40
CA ALA A 52 16.43 -3.13 -0.54
C ALA A 52 16.55 -4.58 -1.02
N GLN A 53 16.67 -5.50 -0.08
CA GLN A 53 16.78 -6.94 -0.34
C GLN A 53 15.63 -7.68 0.37
N PRO A 54 14.37 -7.46 -0.04
CA PRO A 54 13.24 -8.10 0.59
C PRO A 54 13.33 -9.62 0.39
N THR A 55 13.12 -10.36 1.47
CA THR A 55 13.00 -11.82 1.44
C THR A 55 11.53 -12.22 1.61
N LEU A 56 11.22 -13.50 1.40
CA LEU A 56 9.88 -14.00 1.72
C LEU A 56 9.51 -13.77 3.19
N PHE A 57 10.48 -13.85 4.11
CA PHE A 57 10.25 -13.58 5.54
C PHE A 57 9.99 -12.09 5.80
N THR A 58 10.69 -11.20 5.09
CA THR A 58 10.41 -9.76 5.12
C THR A 58 8.94 -9.51 4.76
N LEU A 59 8.45 -10.11 3.67
CA LEU A 59 7.05 -9.96 3.25
C LEU A 59 6.06 -10.53 4.28
N SER A 60 6.41 -11.61 4.97
CA SER A 60 5.57 -12.18 6.02
C SER A 60 5.45 -11.27 7.25
N GLU A 61 6.52 -10.54 7.60
CA GLU A 61 6.56 -9.62 8.75
C GLU A 61 5.90 -8.26 8.46
N MET A 62 5.54 -8.00 7.21
CA MET A 62 4.84 -6.79 6.78
C MET A 62 3.33 -6.83 7.04
N SER A 63 2.82 -7.95 7.59
CA SER A 63 1.40 -8.15 7.95
C SER A 63 0.98 -7.48 9.26
#